data_AF-A0A6J2CUZ4-F1
#
_entry.id   AF-A0A6J2CUZ4-F1
#
_cell.length_a   1.000
_cell.length_b   1.000
_cell.length_c   1.000
_cell.angle_alpha   90.00
_cell.angle_beta   90.00
_cell.angle_gamma   90.00
#
_symmetry.space_group_name_H-M   'P 1'
#
loop_
_entity.id
_entity.type
_entity.pdbx_description
1 polymer ?
#
loop_
_entity_poly.entity_id
_entity_poly.type
_entity_poly.pdbx_seq_one_letter_code
_entity_poly.pdbx_strand_id
1 'polypeptide(L)'
;MSDSDDDDIPRLSSHTLAALQEFYAEQKQQSDPGRDDKYNIGIIEENWQLSQFWYSQETALRLAKEAIAAAGEGGRIACVSAPSVYQKLRALHREDFSVYIFEYDKRFAIYGEEFIFYDYNNPLDLPEKIAAHSFDIVIADPPYLSKECLRKTSETIKYLTQGKILLCTDSSFYSPDDFKDSLTPTQIDGTATSFGVRLNQGLNHSPTTWTS
;
A
#
# COMPACT_ATOMS: atom_id res chain seq x y z
N MET A 1 -42.78 38.84 4.62
CA MET A 1 -41.49 39.41 4.23
C MET A 1 -40.50 38.26 4.35
N SER A 2 -39.95 37.77 3.24
CA SER A 2 -39.03 36.63 3.19
C SER A 2 -37.66 37.19 2.85
N ASP A 3 -36.81 37.42 3.86
CA ASP A 3 -35.43 37.82 3.63
C ASP A 3 -34.56 36.58 3.43
N SER A 4 -33.74 36.68 2.39
CA SER A 4 -32.91 35.65 1.79
C SER A 4 -31.46 35.90 2.20
N ASP A 5 -30.99 35.24 3.25
CA ASP A 5 -29.58 35.26 3.64
C ASP A 5 -28.81 34.18 2.85
N ASP A 6 -28.38 34.53 1.63
CA ASP A 6 -27.49 33.70 0.77
C ASP A 6 -26.20 34.47 0.40
N ASP A 7 -25.73 35.33 1.32
CA ASP A 7 -24.56 36.21 1.11
C ASP A 7 -23.28 35.74 1.86
N ASP A 8 -23.32 34.61 2.58
CA ASP A 8 -22.19 34.12 3.40
C ASP A 8 -21.41 32.93 2.79
N ILE A 9 -21.48 32.74 1.47
CA ILE A 9 -20.60 31.77 0.79
C ILE A 9 -19.38 32.52 0.22
N PRO A 10 -18.15 32.26 0.72
CA PRO A 10 -16.94 32.84 0.15
C PRO A 10 -16.81 32.44 -1.32
N ARG A 11 -16.96 33.40 -2.24
CA ARG A 11 -16.78 33.16 -3.67
C ARG A 11 -15.30 33.35 -4.02
N LEU A 12 -14.71 32.34 -4.65
CA LEU A 12 -13.36 32.44 -5.21
C LEU A 12 -13.30 33.61 -6.19
N SER A 13 -12.20 34.38 -6.15
CA SER A 13 -11.99 35.43 -7.13
C SER A 13 -11.93 34.82 -8.54
N SER A 14 -12.41 35.55 -9.54
CA SER A 14 -12.38 35.09 -10.94
C SER A 14 -10.97 34.71 -11.39
N HIS A 15 -9.95 35.42 -10.88
CA HIS A 15 -8.55 35.14 -11.15
C HIS A 15 -8.08 33.82 -10.53
N THR A 16 -8.46 33.54 -9.27
CA THR A 16 -8.12 32.27 -8.60
C THR A 16 -8.80 31.09 -9.28
N LEU A 17 -10.06 31.25 -9.70
CA LEU A 17 -10.82 30.21 -10.39
C LEU A 17 -10.21 29.90 -11.77
N ALA A 18 -9.80 30.94 -12.50
CA ALA A 18 -9.10 30.77 -13.79
C ALA A 18 -7.75 30.05 -13.61
N ALA A 19 -6.94 30.44 -12.62
CA ALA A 19 -5.67 29.78 -12.34
C ALA A 19 -5.85 28.31 -11.93
N LEU A 20 -6.88 27.99 -11.14
CA LEU A 20 -7.24 26.61 -10.80
C LEU A 20 -7.69 25.82 -12.03
N GLN A 21 -8.52 26.41 -12.90
CA GLN A 21 -8.96 25.76 -14.13
C GLN A 21 -7.81 25.50 -15.09
N GLU A 22 -6.88 26.44 -15.22
CA GLU A 22 -5.66 26.30 -16.02
C GLU A 22 -4.77 25.18 -15.47
N PHE A 23 -4.55 25.15 -14.15
CA PHE A 23 -3.83 24.05 -13.48
C PHE A 23 -4.49 22.68 -13.71
N TYR A 24 -5.83 22.58 -13.58
CA TYR A 24 -6.56 21.33 -13.86
C TYR A 24 -6.54 20.95 -15.34
N ALA A 25 -6.52 21.92 -16.25
CA ALA A 25 -6.42 21.69 -17.69
C ALA A 25 -5.02 21.17 -18.07
N GLU A 26 -3.97 21.71 -17.46
CA GLU A 26 -2.59 21.24 -17.62
C GLU A 26 -2.42 19.80 -17.10
N GLN A 27 -3.01 19.46 -15.94
CA GLN A 27 -3.04 18.07 -15.46
C GLN A 27 -3.82 17.12 -16.40
N LYS A 28 -4.94 17.58 -16.98
CA LYS A 28 -5.72 16.78 -17.95
C LYS A 28 -5.00 16.57 -19.28
N GLN A 29 -4.19 17.53 -19.74
CA GLN A 29 -3.40 17.37 -20.96
C GLN A 29 -2.19 16.44 -20.77
N GLN A 30 -1.75 16.19 -19.53
CA GLN A 30 -0.77 15.15 -19.21
C GLN A 30 -1.37 13.73 -19.12
N SER A 31 -2.69 13.58 -19.16
CA SER A 31 -3.40 12.29 -19.07
C SER A 31 -4.18 11.98 -20.34
N ASP A 32 -3.46 11.69 -21.43
CA ASP A 32 -4.03 11.08 -22.64
C ASP A 32 -4.14 9.54 -22.41
N PRO A 33 -5.35 8.93 -22.41
CA PRO A 33 -5.55 7.55 -21.96
C PRO A 33 -5.23 6.49 -23.04
N GLY A 34 -4.30 6.78 -23.94
CA GLY A 34 -4.11 6.03 -25.18
C GLY A 34 -2.81 5.23 -25.34
N ARG A 35 -1.80 5.35 -24.46
CA ARG A 35 -0.53 4.63 -24.67
C ARG A 35 0.31 4.50 -23.39
N ASP A 36 0.66 3.24 -23.09
CA ASP A 36 1.66 2.75 -22.14
C ASP A 36 1.34 2.84 -20.63
N ASP A 37 1.06 1.65 -20.06
CA ASP A 37 0.87 1.33 -18.62
C ASP A 37 2.03 1.75 -17.68
N LYS A 38 3.09 2.30 -18.27
CA LYS A 38 4.32 2.79 -17.63
C LYS A 38 4.15 4.18 -17.02
N TYR A 39 3.16 4.97 -17.44
CA TYR A 39 2.97 6.36 -16.99
C TYR A 39 1.93 6.54 -15.88
N ASN A 40 1.16 5.52 -15.51
CA ASN A 40 0.16 5.60 -14.43
C ASN A 40 0.75 5.55 -13.01
N ILE A 41 2.07 5.69 -12.87
CA ILE A 41 2.78 5.64 -11.59
C ILE A 41 2.69 7.03 -10.96
N GLY A 42 1.96 7.15 -9.84
CA GLY A 42 1.78 8.42 -9.13
C GLY A 42 0.57 9.26 -9.58
N ILE A 43 -0.32 8.73 -10.44
CA ILE A 43 -1.59 9.39 -10.79
C ILE A 43 -2.57 9.37 -9.60
N ILE A 44 -2.51 8.29 -8.82
CA ILE A 44 -3.29 8.20 -7.60
C ILE A 44 -2.51 8.94 -6.53
N GLU A 45 -3.22 9.76 -5.76
CA GLU A 45 -2.73 10.44 -4.57
C GLU A 45 -3.44 9.90 -3.32
N GLU A 46 -2.86 10.17 -2.16
CA GLU A 46 -3.40 9.78 -0.85
C GLU A 46 -4.87 10.19 -0.69
N ASN A 47 -5.70 9.24 -0.24
CA ASN A 47 -7.02 9.57 0.27
C ASN A 47 -7.05 9.44 1.79
N TRP A 48 -6.98 10.59 2.46
CA TRP A 48 -7.00 10.72 3.91
C TRP A 48 -8.28 10.15 4.54
N GLN A 49 -9.41 10.13 3.82
CA GLN A 49 -10.67 9.54 4.31
C GLN A 49 -10.61 8.01 4.40
N LEU A 50 -9.70 7.38 3.66
CA LEU A 50 -9.44 5.93 3.69
C LEU A 50 -8.29 5.57 4.63
N SER A 51 -7.81 6.53 5.43
CA SER A 51 -6.66 6.35 6.33
C SER A 51 -5.40 5.88 5.58
N GLN A 52 -5.20 6.38 4.36
CA GLN A 52 -3.99 6.14 3.59
C GLN A 52 -2.90 7.12 4.01
N PHE A 53 -1.79 6.59 4.51
CA PHE A 53 -0.57 7.35 4.79
C PHE A 53 0.56 6.76 3.96
N TRP A 54 1.10 7.50 3.00
CA TRP A 54 2.10 6.93 2.10
C TRP A 54 3.51 7.13 2.66
N TYR A 55 4.36 6.13 2.42
CA TYR A 55 5.76 6.21 2.78
C TYR A 55 6.47 7.30 1.99
N SER A 56 7.51 7.86 2.60
CA SER A 56 8.48 8.67 1.87
C SER A 56 9.04 7.88 0.67
N GLN A 57 9.45 8.62 -0.36
CA GLN A 57 10.07 8.05 -1.56
C GLN A 57 11.23 7.10 -1.23
N GLU A 58 12.06 7.44 -0.24
CA GLU A 58 13.20 6.65 0.19
C GLU A 58 12.77 5.36 0.89
N THR A 59 11.82 5.46 1.84
CA THR A 59 11.31 4.30 2.58
C THR A 59 10.62 3.31 1.66
N ALA A 60 9.72 3.79 0.79
CA ALA A 60 9.03 2.95 -0.18
C ALA A 60 10.03 2.25 -1.12
N LEU A 61 11.09 2.95 -1.53
CA LEU A 61 12.15 2.37 -2.38
C LEU A 61 12.94 1.28 -1.65
N ARG A 62 13.28 1.48 -0.38
CA ARG A 62 13.94 0.45 0.44
C ARG A 62 13.05 -0.79 0.54
N LEU A 63 11.78 -0.62 0.94
CA LEU A 63 10.82 -1.71 1.07
C LEU A 63 10.65 -2.49 -0.24
N ALA A 64 10.53 -1.79 -1.36
CA ALA A 64 10.44 -2.41 -2.68
C ALA A 64 11.68 -3.25 -3.02
N LYS A 65 12.88 -2.74 -2.74
CA LYS A 65 14.13 -3.48 -2.98
C LYS A 65 14.23 -4.75 -2.13
N GLU A 66 13.89 -4.66 -0.84
CA GLU A 66 13.86 -5.83 0.05
C GLU A 66 12.86 -6.86 -0.46
N ALA A 67 11.70 -6.42 -0.96
CA ALA A 67 10.70 -7.33 -1.49
C ALA A 67 11.13 -8.01 -2.79
N ILE A 68 11.77 -7.28 -3.71
CA ILE A 68 12.34 -7.85 -4.94
C ILE A 68 13.40 -8.90 -4.58
N ALA A 69 14.31 -8.58 -3.66
CA ALA A 69 15.34 -9.50 -3.22
C ALA A 69 14.76 -10.76 -2.56
N ALA A 70 13.69 -10.59 -1.76
CA ALA A 70 13.00 -11.69 -1.12
C ALA A 70 12.18 -12.55 -2.10
N ALA A 71 11.58 -11.96 -3.12
CA ALA A 71 10.81 -12.67 -4.15
C ALA A 71 11.71 -13.53 -5.05
N GLY A 72 12.90 -13.00 -5.41
CA GLY A 72 13.78 -13.64 -6.38
C GLY A 72 13.34 -13.41 -7.83
N GLU A 73 14.11 -13.96 -8.77
CA GLU A 73 13.87 -13.81 -10.22
C GLU A 73 12.56 -14.53 -10.63
N GLY A 74 11.68 -13.80 -11.30
CA GLY A 74 10.34 -14.27 -11.68
C GLY A 74 9.34 -14.37 -10.53
N GLY A 75 9.69 -13.91 -9.32
CA GLY A 75 8.86 -14.04 -8.13
C GLY A 75 7.57 -13.20 -8.17
N ARG A 76 6.60 -13.58 -7.34
CA ARG A 76 5.30 -12.91 -7.19
C ARG A 76 5.22 -12.15 -5.87
N ILE A 77 4.96 -10.85 -5.95
CA ILE A 77 4.87 -9.93 -4.81
C ILE A 77 3.43 -9.48 -4.64
N ALA A 78 2.87 -9.65 -3.45
CA ALA A 78 1.59 -9.06 -3.06
C ALA A 78 1.82 -7.85 -2.17
N CYS A 79 1.26 -6.70 -2.55
CA CYS A 79 1.14 -5.52 -1.71
C CYS A 79 -0.29 -5.47 -1.15
N VAL A 80 -0.46 -5.64 0.16
CA VAL A 80 -1.75 -5.58 0.86
C VAL A 80 -1.84 -4.27 1.60
N SER A 81 -2.75 -3.40 1.18
CA SER A 81 -2.91 -2.05 1.74
C SER A 81 -1.62 -1.20 1.70
N ALA A 82 -0.67 -1.52 0.81
CA ALA A 82 0.66 -0.92 0.73
C ALA A 82 0.90 -0.20 -0.61
N PRO A 83 0.13 0.86 -0.92
CA PRO A 83 0.07 1.44 -2.26
C PRO A 83 1.37 2.16 -2.67
N SER A 84 2.03 2.82 -1.71
CA SER A 84 3.28 3.52 -1.94
C SER A 84 4.43 2.58 -2.32
N VAL A 85 4.50 1.40 -1.70
CA VAL A 85 5.47 0.35 -2.06
C VAL A 85 5.14 -0.23 -3.43
N TYR A 86 3.86 -0.50 -3.71
CA TYR A 86 3.42 -0.97 -5.02
C TYR A 86 3.80 0.01 -6.14
N GLN A 87 3.59 1.31 -5.95
CA GLN A 87 4.01 2.33 -6.93
C GLN A 87 5.53 2.31 -7.17
N LYS A 88 6.35 2.07 -6.14
CA LYS A 88 7.81 1.91 -6.31
C LYS A 88 8.17 0.61 -7.03
N LEU A 89 7.58 -0.51 -6.67
CA LEU A 89 7.76 -1.79 -7.37
C LEU A 89 7.39 -1.66 -8.85
N ARG A 90 6.26 -1.02 -9.13
CA ARG A 90 5.83 -0.68 -10.49
C ARG A 90 6.86 0.16 -11.28
N ALA A 91 7.61 1.03 -10.62
CA ALA A 91 8.64 1.86 -11.24
C ALA A 91 9.96 1.09 -11.46
N LEU A 92 10.16 -0.02 -10.76
CA LEU A 92 11.36 -0.85 -10.83
C LEU A 92 11.07 -2.07 -11.72
N HIS A 93 11.79 -2.21 -12.84
CA HIS A 93 11.95 -3.42 -13.66
C HIS A 93 10.88 -4.54 -13.52
N ARG A 94 9.68 -4.31 -14.09
CA ARG A 94 8.56 -5.29 -14.08
C ARG A 94 8.82 -6.62 -14.76
N GLU A 95 9.83 -6.72 -15.61
CA GLU A 95 10.10 -7.96 -16.35
C GLU A 95 10.68 -9.06 -15.44
N ASP A 96 11.26 -8.67 -14.31
CA ASP A 96 11.94 -9.58 -13.39
C ASP A 96 11.02 -10.17 -12.31
N PHE A 97 9.80 -9.64 -12.13
CA PHE A 97 8.86 -10.08 -11.10
C PHE A 97 7.41 -9.66 -11.40
N SER A 98 6.44 -10.40 -10.87
CA SER A 98 5.02 -10.02 -10.93
C SER A 98 4.60 -9.31 -9.64
N VAL A 99 3.83 -8.24 -9.74
CA VAL A 99 3.36 -7.47 -8.58
C VAL A 99 1.85 -7.25 -8.63
N TYR A 100 1.20 -7.42 -7.47
CA TYR A 100 -0.23 -7.25 -7.31
C TYR A 100 -0.52 -6.32 -6.13
N ILE A 101 -1.56 -5.50 -6.27
CA ILE A 101 -2.03 -4.59 -5.23
C ILE A 101 -3.43 -4.98 -4.76
N PHE A 102 -3.54 -5.30 -3.47
CA PHE A 102 -4.78 -5.59 -2.78
C PHE A 102 -5.19 -4.33 -2.03
N GLU A 103 -6.14 -3.59 -2.60
CA GLU A 103 -6.53 -2.26 -2.12
C GLU A 103 -8.04 -2.08 -2.07
N TYR A 104 -8.48 -1.30 -1.07
CA TYR A 104 -9.89 -0.92 -0.94
C TYR A 104 -10.22 0.23 -1.90
N ASP A 105 -9.25 1.09 -2.18
CA ASP A 105 -9.43 2.23 -3.05
C ASP A 105 -9.56 1.81 -4.52
N LYS A 106 -10.80 1.88 -5.03
CA LYS A 106 -11.14 1.50 -6.40
C LYS A 106 -10.45 2.34 -7.48
N ARG A 107 -9.83 3.48 -7.13
CA ARG A 107 -9.01 4.26 -8.07
C ARG A 107 -7.82 3.45 -8.60
N PHE A 108 -7.35 2.44 -7.84
CA PHE A 108 -6.30 1.52 -8.27
C PHE A 108 -6.74 0.58 -9.40
N ALA A 109 -8.02 0.52 -9.77
CA ALA A 109 -8.51 -0.25 -10.91
C ALA A 109 -7.88 0.16 -12.25
N ILE A 110 -7.26 1.34 -12.35
CA ILE A 110 -6.45 1.76 -13.50
C ILE A 110 -5.28 0.80 -13.80
N TYR A 111 -4.88 -0.03 -12.83
CA TYR A 111 -3.81 -1.02 -12.98
C TYR A 111 -4.30 -2.38 -13.50
N GLY A 112 -5.58 -2.49 -13.87
CA GLY A 112 -6.12 -3.66 -14.56
C GLY A 112 -6.00 -4.94 -13.74
N GLU A 113 -5.35 -5.96 -14.30
CA GLU A 113 -5.27 -7.29 -13.67
C GLU A 113 -4.39 -7.34 -12.42
N GLU A 114 -3.45 -6.39 -12.28
CA GLU A 114 -2.57 -6.22 -11.11
C GLU A 114 -3.37 -5.76 -9.88
N PHE A 115 -4.50 -5.07 -10.09
CA PHE A 115 -5.37 -4.60 -9.00
C PHE A 115 -6.38 -5.67 -8.58
N ILE A 116 -6.43 -5.88 -7.27
CA ILE A 116 -7.41 -6.72 -6.59
C ILE A 116 -8.14 -5.84 -5.59
N PHE A 117 -9.46 -5.68 -5.78
CA PHE A 117 -10.27 -5.04 -4.77
C PHE A 117 -10.22 -5.88 -3.49
N TYR A 118 -9.86 -5.25 -2.37
CA TYR A 118 -9.66 -5.91 -1.10
C TYR A 118 -10.30 -5.10 0.02
N ASP A 119 -11.19 -5.74 0.78
CA ASP A 119 -11.78 -5.21 2.00
C ASP A 119 -11.34 -6.10 3.16
N TYR A 120 -10.52 -5.56 4.08
CA TYR A 120 -10.05 -6.33 5.22
C TYR A 120 -11.19 -6.83 6.12
N ASN A 121 -12.41 -6.27 6.04
CA ASN A 121 -13.56 -6.81 6.75
C ASN A 121 -13.99 -8.19 6.25
N ASN A 122 -13.67 -8.50 5.00
CA ASN A 122 -13.93 -9.76 4.31
C ASN A 122 -12.60 -10.32 3.76
N PRO A 123 -11.65 -10.73 4.64
CA PRO A 123 -10.25 -10.95 4.27
C PRO A 123 -10.01 -12.05 3.22
N LEU A 124 -10.95 -12.99 3.08
CA LEU A 124 -10.87 -14.10 2.14
C LEU A 124 -11.84 -13.97 0.95
N ASP A 125 -12.54 -12.83 0.82
CA ASP A 125 -13.36 -12.51 -0.35
C ASP A 125 -12.46 -12.05 -1.51
N LEU A 126 -11.64 -12.99 -2.00
CA LEU A 126 -10.66 -12.79 -3.05
C LEU A 126 -11.15 -13.44 -4.36
N PRO A 127 -10.84 -12.84 -5.53
CA PRO A 127 -11.20 -13.44 -6.82
C PRO A 127 -10.56 -14.81 -7.00
N GLU A 128 -11.25 -15.73 -7.69
CA GLU A 128 -10.78 -17.11 -7.93
C GLU A 128 -9.39 -17.21 -8.60
N LYS A 129 -8.98 -16.18 -9.36
CA LYS A 129 -7.64 -16.09 -9.95
C LYS A 129 -6.51 -16.02 -8.92
N ILE A 130 -6.83 -15.69 -7.67
CA ILE A 130 -5.87 -15.61 -6.57
C ILE A 130 -5.84 -16.96 -5.85
N ALA A 131 -4.94 -17.83 -6.28
CA ALA A 131 -4.71 -19.11 -5.61
C ALA A 131 -4.07 -18.92 -4.23
N ALA A 132 -4.42 -19.81 -3.29
CA ALA A 132 -3.78 -19.88 -1.99
C ALA A 132 -2.27 -20.15 -2.12
N HIS A 133 -1.48 -19.55 -1.23
CA HIS A 133 -0.02 -19.69 -1.14
C HIS A 133 0.69 -19.49 -2.49
N SER A 134 0.25 -18.47 -3.23
CA SER A 134 0.73 -18.23 -4.60
C SER A 134 1.71 -17.06 -4.71
N PHE A 135 2.03 -16.38 -3.60
CA PHE A 135 2.96 -15.26 -3.56
C PHE A 135 4.23 -15.60 -2.77
N ASP A 136 5.39 -15.33 -3.36
CA ASP A 136 6.70 -15.55 -2.75
C ASP A 136 6.94 -14.63 -1.55
N ILE A 137 6.42 -13.41 -1.62
CA ILE A 137 6.40 -12.46 -0.50
C ILE A 137 5.11 -11.63 -0.47
N VAL A 138 4.62 -11.40 0.75
CA VAL A 138 3.51 -10.49 1.02
C VAL A 138 4.03 -9.30 1.82
N ILE A 139 3.85 -8.10 1.29
CA ILE A 139 4.07 -6.83 1.98
C ILE A 139 2.72 -6.33 2.45
N ALA A 140 2.53 -6.10 3.73
CA ALA A 140 1.27 -5.65 4.29
C ALA A 140 1.45 -4.37 5.11
N ASP A 141 0.54 -3.41 4.90
CA ASP A 141 0.48 -2.15 5.64
C ASP A 141 -0.98 -1.87 6.04
N PRO A 142 -1.49 -2.53 7.09
CA PRO A 142 -2.89 -2.47 7.47
C PRO A 142 -3.34 -1.02 7.75
N PRO A 143 -4.54 -0.59 7.30
CA PRO A 143 -5.01 0.80 7.44
C PRO A 143 -5.21 1.23 8.90
N TYR A 144 -5.38 0.26 9.80
CA TYR A 144 -5.59 0.50 11.22
C TYR A 144 -4.73 -0.44 12.06
N LEU A 145 -4.16 0.09 13.16
CA LEU A 145 -3.40 -0.68 14.14
C LEU A 145 -4.29 -1.37 15.19
N SER A 146 -5.58 -1.55 14.89
CA SER A 146 -6.49 -2.24 15.80
C SER A 146 -6.25 -3.75 15.77
N LYS A 147 -6.44 -4.42 16.91
CA LYS A 147 -6.30 -5.88 17.02
C LYS A 147 -7.16 -6.62 15.99
N GLU A 148 -8.37 -6.13 15.73
CA GLU A 148 -9.26 -6.73 14.74
C GLU A 148 -8.73 -6.59 13.32
N CYS A 149 -8.26 -5.40 12.93
CA CYS A 149 -7.69 -5.16 11.60
C CYS A 149 -6.44 -6.02 11.38
N LEU A 150 -5.53 -6.06 12.36
CA LEU A 150 -4.34 -6.91 12.30
C LEU A 150 -4.68 -8.40 12.19
N ARG A 151 -5.69 -8.86 12.95
CA ARG A 151 -6.16 -10.26 12.88
C ARG A 151 -6.74 -10.60 11.51
N LYS A 152 -7.60 -9.75 10.94
CA LYS A 152 -8.20 -10.02 9.62
C LYS A 152 -7.14 -9.93 8.51
N THR A 153 -6.25 -8.94 8.57
CA THR A 153 -5.15 -8.83 7.60
C THR A 153 -4.20 -10.02 7.71
N SER A 154 -3.98 -10.58 8.90
CA SER A 154 -3.16 -11.80 9.04
C SER A 154 -3.81 -13.03 8.40
N GLU A 155 -5.15 -13.15 8.39
CA GLU A 155 -5.85 -14.19 7.62
C GLU A 155 -5.56 -14.06 6.12
N THR A 156 -5.63 -12.84 5.58
CA THR A 156 -5.28 -12.56 4.18
C THR A 156 -3.83 -12.92 3.89
N ILE A 157 -2.89 -12.47 4.72
CA ILE A 157 -1.45 -12.75 4.54
C ILE A 157 -1.20 -14.25 4.52
N LYS A 158 -1.79 -15.00 5.47
CA LYS A 158 -1.66 -16.47 5.54
C LYS A 158 -2.18 -17.15 4.30
N TYR A 159 -3.30 -16.68 3.76
CA TYR A 159 -3.86 -17.22 2.53
C TYR A 159 -2.95 -16.96 1.31
N LEU A 160 -2.31 -15.80 1.24
CA LEU A 160 -1.51 -15.38 0.09
C LEU A 160 -0.08 -15.94 0.08
N THR A 161 0.61 -15.91 1.22
CA THR A 161 2.06 -16.12 1.30
C THR A 161 2.48 -17.59 1.20
N GLN A 162 3.62 -17.84 0.56
CA GLN A 162 4.36 -19.10 0.63
C GLN A 162 5.28 -19.18 1.86
N GLY A 163 5.51 -18.06 2.56
CA GLY A 163 6.26 -18.05 3.82
C GLY A 163 6.94 -16.73 4.16
N LYS A 164 7.24 -15.87 3.19
CA LYS A 164 7.91 -14.57 3.44
C LYS A 164 6.90 -13.46 3.61
N ILE A 165 7.08 -12.64 4.65
CA ILE A 165 6.17 -11.55 5.02
C ILE A 165 6.98 -10.32 5.42
N LEU A 166 6.59 -9.16 4.89
CA LEU A 166 7.03 -7.85 5.35
C LEU A 166 5.79 -7.12 5.89
N LEU A 167 5.69 -6.97 7.20
CA LEU A 167 4.56 -6.30 7.84
C LEU A 167 5.01 -4.94 8.38
N CYS A 168 4.46 -3.87 7.83
CA CYS A 168 4.68 -2.52 8.32
C CYS A 168 3.63 -2.18 9.38
N THR A 169 4.06 -1.92 10.61
CA THR A 169 3.20 -1.48 11.73
C THR A 169 3.99 -0.54 12.62
N ASP A 170 3.30 0.29 13.40
CA ASP A 170 3.95 1.11 14.42
C ASP A 170 4.33 0.25 15.64
N SER A 171 5.61 0.29 16.00
CA SER A 171 6.20 -0.43 17.14
C SER A 171 5.64 -0.04 18.51
N SER A 172 4.81 1.00 18.60
CA SER A 172 4.29 1.52 19.86
C SER A 172 3.22 0.63 20.51
N PHE A 173 2.67 -0.38 19.81
CA PHE A 173 1.52 -1.15 20.30
C PHE A 173 1.66 -2.67 20.30
N TYR A 174 2.70 -3.28 19.72
CA TYR A 174 2.80 -4.74 19.59
C TYR A 174 4.24 -5.27 19.62
N SER A 175 4.46 -6.38 20.33
CA SER A 175 5.68 -7.17 20.18
C SER A 175 5.59 -8.01 18.91
N PRO A 176 6.68 -8.25 18.16
CA PRO A 176 6.71 -9.23 17.07
C PRO A 176 6.17 -10.62 17.47
N ASP A 177 6.21 -10.94 18.77
CA ASP A 177 5.73 -12.21 19.31
C ASP A 177 4.20 -12.30 19.36
N ASP A 178 3.45 -11.20 19.50
CA ASP A 178 1.98 -11.21 19.47
C ASP A 178 1.45 -11.59 18.08
N PHE A 179 2.20 -11.26 17.02
CA PHE A 179 1.89 -11.70 15.65
C PHE A 179 2.24 -13.18 15.46
N LYS A 180 3.35 -13.64 16.05
CA LYS A 180 3.78 -15.05 16.00
C LYS A 180 2.85 -15.98 16.78
N ASP A 181 2.31 -15.56 17.92
CA ASP A 181 1.35 -16.36 18.69
C ASP A 181 0.01 -16.55 17.96
N SER A 182 -0.29 -15.69 16.98
CA SER A 182 -1.41 -15.90 16.07
C SER A 182 -1.12 -16.93 14.96
N LEU A 183 0.14 -17.38 14.81
CA LEU A 183 0.59 -18.41 13.86
C LEU A 183 0.71 -19.75 14.60
N THR A 184 -0.06 -20.76 14.21
CA THR A 184 -0.06 -22.06 14.90
C THR A 184 1.25 -22.83 14.65
N PRO A 185 1.77 -23.61 15.63
CA PRO A 185 3.12 -24.21 15.58
C PRO A 185 3.36 -25.29 14.51
N THR A 186 2.34 -25.69 13.74
CA THR A 186 2.42 -26.87 12.86
C THR A 186 2.90 -26.58 11.42
N GLN A 187 3.31 -25.35 11.10
CA GLN A 187 3.65 -24.94 9.73
C GLN A 187 4.98 -24.17 9.58
N ILE A 188 5.82 -24.17 10.61
CA ILE A 188 7.18 -23.60 10.55
C ILE A 188 8.19 -24.72 10.30
N ASP A 189 8.19 -25.21 9.07
CA ASP A 189 9.40 -25.79 8.46
C ASP A 189 9.78 -24.88 7.29
N GLY A 190 10.30 -23.71 7.65
CA GLY A 190 10.58 -22.61 6.73
C GLY A 190 10.86 -21.36 7.55
N THR A 191 12.03 -20.78 7.34
CA THR A 191 12.51 -19.57 8.02
C THR A 191 11.55 -18.39 7.80
N ALA A 192 10.60 -18.21 8.72
CA ALA A 192 9.80 -17.00 8.82
C ALA A 192 10.68 -15.87 9.38
N THR A 193 11.44 -15.22 8.51
CA THR A 193 12.19 -14.01 8.89
C THR A 193 11.23 -12.82 8.86
N SER A 194 10.71 -12.45 10.02
CA SER A 194 9.97 -11.20 10.21
C SER A 194 10.96 -10.02 10.23
N PHE A 195 11.07 -9.27 9.13
CA PHE A 195 11.72 -7.96 9.16
C PHE A 195 10.71 -6.90 9.62
N GLY A 196 10.82 -6.48 10.88
CA GLY A 196 10.10 -5.31 11.38
C GLY A 196 10.83 -4.04 10.92
N VAL A 197 10.22 -3.25 10.05
CA VAL A 197 10.75 -1.94 9.67
C VAL A 197 10.26 -0.91 10.67
N ARG A 198 11.20 -0.34 11.45
CA ARG A 198 10.92 0.73 12.41
C ARG A 198 10.71 2.03 11.63
N LEU A 199 9.48 2.54 11.64
CA LEU A 199 9.17 3.85 11.07
C LEU A 199 9.69 4.92 12.02
N ASN A 200 10.75 5.63 11.62
CA ASN A 200 11.10 6.88 12.25
C ASN A 200 10.17 7.96 11.67
N GLN A 201 8.98 8.08 12.26
CA GLN A 201 8.16 9.29 12.10
C GLN A 201 9.04 10.46 12.54
N GLY A 202 9.38 11.36 11.61
CA GLY A 202 10.43 12.37 11.79
C GLY A 202 10.34 13.14 13.11
N LEU A 203 11.07 12.67 14.11
CA LEU A 203 11.59 13.44 15.22
C LEU A 203 13.08 13.14 15.25
N ASN A 204 13.87 14.18 14.99
CA ASN A 204 15.32 14.16 15.14
C ASN A 204 15.68 13.45 16.44
N HIS A 205 16.41 12.34 16.37
CA HIS A 205 17.60 12.05 17.17
C HIS A 205 18.21 10.71 16.73
N SER A 206 19.45 10.81 16.24
CA SER A 206 20.55 9.86 16.01
C SER A 206 20.30 8.33 15.88
N PRO A 207 20.90 7.66 14.87
CA PRO A 207 20.83 6.21 14.73
C PRO A 207 21.73 5.49 15.75
N THR A 208 21.21 4.43 16.38
CA THR A 208 22.03 3.47 17.14
C THR A 208 22.02 2.13 16.40
N THR A 209 23.21 1.73 15.94
CA THR A 209 23.50 0.41 15.37
C THR A 209 23.75 -0.60 16.48
N TRP A 210 23.25 -1.83 16.34
CA TRP A 210 23.85 -2.99 17.02
C TRP A 210 23.96 -4.17 16.05
N THR A 211 25.18 -4.65 15.92
CA THR A 211 25.59 -5.89 15.25
C THR A 211 25.53 -7.07 16.23
N SER A 212 25.03 -8.19 15.71
CA SER A 212 25.10 -9.59 16.15
C SER A 212 24.61 -9.98 17.55
#